data_AF-A0A060RLX4-F1
#
_entry.id   AF-A0A060RLX4-F1
#
_cell.length_a   1.000
_cell.length_b   1.000
_cell.length_c   1.000
_cell.angle_alpha   90.00
_cell.angle_beta   90.00
_cell.angle_gamma   90.00
#
_symmetry.space_group_name_H-M   'P 1'
#
loop_
_entity.id
_entity.type
_entity.pdbx_description
1 polymer ?
#
loop_
_entity_poly.entity_id
_entity_poly.type
_entity_poly.pdbx_seq_one_letter_code
_entity_poly.pdbx_strand_id
1 'polypeptide(L)' 'MEHTPNFHKLVKDLSSIDEMKKYIYAFIKYYDTLKNDLFNEYKTIFTGRMKNTQ' A
#
# COMPACT_ATOMS: atom_id res chain seq x y z
N MET A 1 -6.97 -3.99 -3.52
CA MET A 1 -8.15 -3.09 -3.44
C MET A 1 -9.12 -3.47 -2.31
N GLU A 2 -8.77 -4.44 -1.44
CA GLU A 2 -9.63 -4.91 -0.34
C GLU A 2 -9.70 -3.95 0.86
N HIS A 3 -8.78 -3.01 0.96
CA HIS A 3 -8.73 -2.08 2.08
C HIS A 3 -9.82 -0.99 1.97
N THR A 4 -10.01 -0.37 0.80
CA THR A 4 -10.98 0.73 0.62
C THR A 4 -12.44 0.38 1.03
N PRO A 5 -12.98 -0.81 0.68
CA PRO A 5 -14.30 -1.25 1.17
C PRO A 5 -14.39 -1.37 2.69
N ASN A 6 -13.29 -1.75 3.37
CA ASN A 6 -13.26 -1.96 4.81
C ASN A 6 -13.32 -0.63 5.59
N PHE A 7 -12.73 0.45 5.08
CA PHE A 7 -12.82 1.75 5.75
C PHE A 7 -14.22 2.34 5.72
N HIS A 8 -14.88 2.31 4.55
CA HIS A 8 -16.26 2.81 4.43
C HIS A 8 -17.21 2.04 5.36
N LYS A 9 -17.03 0.71 5.47
CA LYS A 9 -17.77 -0.11 6.42
C LYS A 9 -17.48 0.27 7.87
N LEU A 10 -16.20 0.45 8.24
CA LEU A 10 -15.80 0.88 9.58
C LEU A 10 -16.46 2.21 10.00
N VAL A 11 -16.51 3.19 9.09
CA VAL A 11 -17.16 4.50 9.33
C VAL A 11 -18.67 4.37 9.42
N LYS A 12 -19.28 3.56 8.54
CA LYS A 12 -20.74 3.36 8.49
C LYS A 12 -21.26 2.57 9.69
N ASP A 13 -20.50 1.59 10.18
CA ASP A 13 -20.87 0.72 11.31
C ASP A 13 -20.61 1.41 12.67
N LEU A 14 -20.27 2.72 12.69
CA LEU A 14 -19.94 3.48 13.91
C LEU A 14 -18.90 2.76 14.77
N SER A 15 -17.88 2.19 14.11
CA SER A 15 -16.81 1.44 14.77
C SER A 15 -16.08 2.32 15.79
N SER A 16 -15.44 1.71 16.77
CA SER A 16 -14.74 2.49 17.80
C SER A 16 -13.62 3.35 17.18
N ILE A 17 -13.32 4.49 17.80
CA ILE A 17 -12.21 5.36 17.38
C ILE A 17 -10.88 4.59 17.37
N ASP A 18 -10.72 3.62 18.28
CA ASP A 18 -9.52 2.78 18.35
C ASP A 18 -9.37 1.85 17.14
N GLU A 19 -10.47 1.23 16.68
CA GLU A 19 -10.48 0.40 15.47
C GLU A 19 -10.19 1.24 14.22
N MET A 20 -10.77 2.44 14.12
CA MET A 20 -10.49 3.36 13.02
C MET A 20 -9.00 3.75 12.99
N LYS A 21 -8.41 4.06 14.15
CA LYS A 21 -6.97 4.35 14.26
C LYS A 21 -6.12 3.17 13.83
N LYS A 22 -6.40 1.96 14.35
CA LYS A 22 -5.68 0.73 13.97
C LYS A 22 -5.71 0.49 12.47
N TYR A 23 -6.88 0.66 11.86
CA TYR A 23 -7.05 0.52 10.42
C TYR A 23 -6.21 1.55 9.64
N ILE A 24 -6.23 2.83 10.03
CA ILE A 24 -5.43 3.88 9.37
C ILE A 24 -3.93 3.57 9.46
N TYR A 25 -3.44 3.18 10.64
CA TYR A 25 -2.03 2.81 10.82
C TYR A 25 -1.64 1.60 9.97
N ALA A 26 -2.49 0.56 9.92
CA ALA A 26 -2.26 -0.61 9.08
C ALA A 26 -2.22 -0.23 7.59
N PHE A 27 -3.11 0.65 7.15
CA PHE A 27 -3.16 1.13 5.78
C PHE A 27 -1.92 1.93 5.38
N ILE A 28 -1.46 2.86 6.23
CA ILE A 28 -0.23 3.63 6.00
C ILE A 28 0.97 2.68 5.87
N LYS A 29 1.12 1.74 6.80
CA LYS A 29 2.22 0.77 6.78
C LYS A 29 2.22 -0.08 5.51
N TYR A 30 1.04 -0.55 5.08
CA TYR A 30 0.90 -1.29 3.83
C TYR A 30 1.36 -0.45 2.63
N TYR A 31 0.97 0.82 2.56
CA TYR A 31 1.37 1.72 1.47
C TYR A 31 2.87 2.00 1.44
N ASP A 32 3.50 2.16 2.61
CA ASP A 32 4.95 2.34 2.71
C ASP A 32 5.71 1.11 2.18
N THR A 33 5.26 -0.10 2.52
CA THR A 33 5.83 -1.34 1.97
C THR A 33 5.64 -1.41 0.46
N LEU A 34 4.41 -1.19 -0.02
CA LEU A 34 4.10 -1.25 -1.46
C LEU A 34 4.94 -0.25 -2.27
N LYS A 35 5.16 0.96 -1.75
CA LYS A 35 5.98 1.98 -2.42
C LYS A 35 7.43 1.51 -2.59
N ASN A 36 8.00 0.88 -1.58
CA ASN A 36 9.37 0.36 -1.63
C ASN A 36 9.50 -0.81 -2.62
N ASP A 37 8.52 -1.72 -2.61
CA ASP A 37 8.50 -2.86 -3.53
C ASP A 37 8.41 -2.39 -4.99
N LEU A 38 7.48 -1.47 -5.28
CA LEU A 38 7.35 -0.86 -6.61
C LEU A 38 8.64 -0.17 -7.05
N PHE A 39 9.28 0.60 -6.16
CA PHE A 39 10.54 1.26 -6.48
C PHE A 39 11.62 0.26 -6.87
N ASN A 40 11.76 -0.84 -6.12
CA ASN A 40 12.74 -1.88 -6.40
C ASN A 40 12.44 -2.64 -7.70
N GLU A 41 11.16 -2.92 -7.97
CA GLU A 41 10.72 -3.56 -9.21
C GLU A 41 11.06 -2.70 -10.43
N TYR A 42 10.68 -1.42 -10.40
CA TYR A 42 10.98 -0.49 -11.49
C TYR A 42 12.47 -0.29 -11.69
N LYS A 43 13.25 -0.18 -10.60
CA LYS A 43 14.71 -0.10 -10.66
C LYS A 43 15.32 -1.33 -11.35
N THR A 44 14.79 -2.51 -11.06
CA THR A 44 15.23 -3.77 -11.66
C THR A 44 14.92 -3.82 -13.15
N ILE A 45 13.68 -3.49 -13.54
CA ILE A 45 13.25 -3.45 -14.94
C ILE A 45 14.12 -2.46 -15.73
N PHE A 46 14.32 -1.26 -15.20
CA PHE A 46 15.11 -0.22 -15.86
C PHE A 46 16.56 -0.66 -16.05
N THR A 47 17.19 -1.20 -14.99
CA THR A 47 18.57 -1.72 -15.07
C THR A 47 18.71 -2.87 -16.05
N GLY A 48 17.72 -3.79 -16.08
CA GLY A 48 17.69 -4.89 -17.04
C GLY A 48 17.58 -4.39 -18.49
N ARG A 49 16.72 -3.41 -18.74
CA ARG A 49 16.61 -2.76 -20.05
C ARG A 49 17.90 -2.08 -20.48
N MET A 50 18.58 -1.35 -19.59
CA MET A 50 19.87 -0.72 -19.92
C MET A 50 20.93 -1.73 -20.33
N LYS A 51 21.02 -2.88 -19.64
CA LYS A 51 21.98 -3.95 -19.97
C LYS A 51 21.69 -4.63 -21.31
N ASN A 52 20.42 -4.76 -21.68
CA ASN A 52 20.02 -5.43 -22.92
C ASN A 52 20.09 -4.52 -24.17
N THR A 53 20.34 -3.22 -23.98
CA THR A 53 20.53 -2.25 -25.08
C THR A 53 22.01 -2.11 -25.48
N GLN A 54 22.94 -2.65 -24.67
CA GLN A 54 24.38 -2.76 -24.98
C GLN A 54 24.67 -4.03 -25.77
#